data_AF-A0AB34GFS7-F1
#
_entry.id   AF-A0AB34GFS7-F1
#
_cell.length_a   1.000
_cell.length_b   1.000
_cell.length_c   1.000
_cell.angle_alpha   90.00
_cell.angle_beta   90.00
_cell.angle_gamma   90.00
#
_symmetry.space_group_name_H-M   'P 1'
#
loop_
_entity.id
_entity.type
_entity.pdbx_description
1 polymer ?
#
loop_
_entity_poly.entity_id
_entity_poly.type
_entity_poly.pdbx_seq_one_letter_code
_entity_poly.pdbx_strand_id
1 'polypeptide(L)' 'MYLTDLAFIEEGTPNYTEDGLVNFSKMRMISHIIREIRQFQQTAYKIEHQAKLLSDFYLQWDGL' A
#
# COMPACT_ATOMS: atom_id res chain seq x y z
N MET A 1 5.14 4.42 7.09
CA MET A 1 5.91 4.93 5.93
C MET A 1 4.93 5.20 4.80
N TYR A 2 4.71 4.32 3.82
CA TYR A 2 3.82 4.63 2.68
C TYR A 2 2.38 5.03 3.02
N LEU A 3 1.71 4.32 3.95
CA LEU A 3 0.35 4.66 4.36
C LEU A 3 0.28 6.03 5.05
N THR A 4 1.31 6.37 5.82
CA THR A 4 1.42 7.67 6.50
C THR A 4 1.60 8.78 5.48
N ASP A 5 2.48 8.59 4.48
CA ASP A 5 2.72 9.58 3.43
C ASP A 5 1.48 9.80 2.56
N LEU A 6 0.76 8.73 2.22
CA LEU A 6 -0.52 8.81 1.49
C LEU A 6 -1.59 9.56 2.31
N ALA A 7 -1.71 9.27 3.61
CA ALA A 7 -2.64 9.96 4.49
C ALA A 7 -2.33 11.47 4.59
N PHE A 8 -1.05 11.83 4.73
CA PHE A 8 -0.64 13.24 4.78
C PHE A 8 -0.93 13.99 3.47
N ILE A 9 -0.73 13.35 2.31
CA ILE A 9 -1.10 13.97 1.02
C ILE A 9 -2.61 14.13 0.89
N GLU A 10 -3.38 13.15 1.35
CA GLU A 10 -4.84 13.19 1.24
C GLU A 10 -5.44 14.32 2.08
N GLU A 11 -4.96 14.48 3.32
CA GLU A 11 -5.42 15.50 4.26
C GLU A 11 -4.84 16.89 3.97
N GLY A 12 -3.58 16.96 3.51
CA GLY A 12 -2.86 18.21 3.32
C GLY A 12 -3.09 18.91 1.99
N THR A 13 -3.77 18.29 1.02
CA THR A 13 -3.99 18.86 -0.32
C THR A 13 -5.41 18.54 -0.83
N PRO A 14 -6.18 19.54 -1.31
CA PRO A 14 -7.52 19.31 -1.83
C PRO A 14 -7.50 18.57 -3.18
N ASN A 15 -8.55 17.78 -3.44
CA ASN A 15 -8.73 17.04 -4.68
C ASN A 15 -9.03 17.94 -5.89
N TYR A 16 -9.55 19.14 -5.64
CA TYR A 16 -9.89 20.11 -6.67
C TYR A 16 -9.25 21.46 -6.35
N THR A 17 -8.97 22.26 -7.38
CA THR A 17 -8.58 23.67 -7.26
C THR A 17 -9.79 24.53 -6.88
N GLU A 18 -9.55 25.80 -6.54
CA GLU A 18 -10.62 26.75 -6.25
C GLU A 18 -11.60 26.93 -7.43
N ASP A 19 -11.09 26.77 -8.66
CA ASP A 19 -11.90 26.78 -9.90
C ASP A 19 -12.68 25.46 -10.15
N GLY A 20 -12.61 24.49 -9.24
CA GLY A 20 -13.28 23.20 -9.36
C GLY A 20 -12.61 22.21 -10.31
N LEU A 21 -11.38 22.47 -10.76
CA LEU A 21 -10.62 21.56 -11.62
C LEU A 21 -9.91 20.50 -10.79
N VAL A 22 -9.68 19.30 -11.34
CA VAL A 22 -8.92 18.26 -10.64
C VAL A 22 -7.49 18.73 -10.36
N ASN A 23 -7.05 18.58 -9.10
CA ASN A 23 -5.71 18.92 -8.68
C ASN A 23 -4.69 17.85 -9.12
N PHE A 24 -4.15 18.00 -10.34
CA PHE A 24 -3.17 17.07 -10.90
C PHE A 24 -1.86 17.00 -10.11
N SER A 25 -1.50 18.04 -9.37
CA SER A 25 -0.31 18.01 -8.50
C SER A 25 -0.48 16.98 -7.40
N LYS A 26 -1.65 16.95 -6.73
CA LYS A 26 -1.99 15.92 -5.75
C LYS A 26 -1.96 14.52 -6.37
N MET A 27 -2.60 14.35 -7.52
CA MET A 27 -2.65 13.06 -8.22
C MET A 27 -1.25 12.55 -8.58
N ARG A 28 -0.35 13.45 -8.99
CA ARG A 28 1.05 13.12 -9.29
C ARG A 28 1.80 12.64 -8.05
N MET A 29 1.61 13.28 -6.91
CA MET A 29 2.24 12.87 -5.64
C MET A 29 1.78 11.48 -5.22
N ILE A 30 0.47 11.22 -5.23
CA ILE A 30 -0.09 9.89 -4.91
C ILE A 30 0.45 8.83 -5.89
N SER A 31 0.45 9.14 -7.18
CA SER A 31 0.97 8.22 -8.21
C SER A 31 2.44 7.88 -8.00
N HIS A 32 3.26 8.81 -7.49
CA HIS A 32 4.67 8.56 -7.25
C HIS A 32 4.86 7.46 -6.21
N ILE A 33 4.17 7.57 -5.07
CA ILE A 33 4.22 6.60 -3.98
C ILE A 33 3.71 5.22 -4.43
N ILE A 34 2.57 5.17 -5.14
CA ILE A 34 2.02 3.90 -5.63
C ILE A 34 3.00 3.19 -6.56
N ARG A 35 3.70 3.94 -7.42
CA ARG A 35 4.71 3.35 -8.34
C ARG A 35 5.88 2.75 -7.57
N GLU A 36 6.31 3.40 -6.50
CA GLU A 36 7.37 2.89 -5.63
C GLU A 36 6.94 1.59 -4.93
N ILE A 37 5.74 1.54 -4.33
CA ILE A 37 5.20 0.30 -3.73
C ILE A 37 5.18 -0.83 -4.77
N ARG A 38 4.71 -0.54 -5.99
CA ARG A 38 4.63 -1.51 -7.07
C ARG A 38 6.00 -2.04 -7.48
N GLN A 39 7.06 -1.23 -7.43
CA GLN A 39 8.42 -1.69 -7.74
C GLN A 39 8.83 -2.86 -6.84
N PHE A 40 8.48 -2.82 -5.57
CA PHE A 40 8.81 -3.88 -4.61
C PHE A 40 7.86 -5.08 -4.67
N GLN A 41 6.70 -4.93 -5.30
CA GLN A 41 5.72 -6.02 -5.48
C GLN A 41 5.89 -6.79 -6.80
N GLN A 42 6.78 -6.35 -7.70
CA GLN A 42 6.94 -6.95 -9.03
C GLN A 42 7.54 -8.36 -9.01
N THR A 43 8.29 -8.72 -7.97
CA THR A 43 8.98 -10.01 -7.89
C THR A 43 8.30 -10.90 -6.86
N ALA A 44 7.70 -11.99 -7.33
CA ALA A 44 7.15 -13.01 -6.45
C ALA A 44 8.27 -13.73 -5.68
N TYR A 45 8.01 -14.04 -4.41
CA TYR A 45 8.92 -14.87 -3.62
C TYR A 45 8.89 -16.32 -4.09
N LYS A 46 10.06 -16.96 -4.16
CA LYS A 46 10.21 -18.39 -4.46
C LYS A 46 10.12 -19.23 -3.18
N ILE A 47 9.03 -19.05 -2.42
CA ILE A 47 8.80 -19.82 -1.19
C ILE A 47 7.94 -21.03 -1.57
N GLU A 48 8.42 -22.24 -1.30
CA GLU A 48 7.63 -23.45 -1.47
C GLU A 48 6.58 -23.55 -0.38
N HIS A 49 5.31 -23.70 -0.78
CA HIS A 49 4.20 -23.75 0.15
C HIS A 49 4.13 -25.12 0.84
N GLN A 50 4.67 -25.24 2.06
CA GLN A 50 4.50 -26.42 2.91
C GLN A 50 3.21 -26.31 3.72
N ALA A 51 2.08 -26.65 3.08
CA ALA A 51 0.73 -26.47 3.62
C ALA A 51 0.54 -27.00 5.05
N LYS A 52 1.14 -28.16 5.36
CA LYS A 52 1.01 -28.83 6.66
C LYS A 52 1.65 -28.05 7.82
N LEU A 53 2.80 -27.41 7.60
CA LEU A 53 3.50 -26.70 8.68
C LEU A 53 2.87 -25.34 8.98
N LEU A 54 2.38 -24.63 7.96
CA LEU A 54 1.73 -23.33 8.12
C LEU A 54 0.36 -23.49 8.79
N SER A 55 -0.48 -24.44 8.34
CA SER A 55 -1.80 -24.66 8.95
C SER A 55 -1.70 -25.02 10.43
N ASP A 56 -0.78 -25.94 10.77
CA ASP A 56 -0.66 -26.47 12.12
C ASP A 56 -0.09 -25.39 13.07
N PHE A 57 0.82 -24.54 12.59
CA PHE A 57 1.37 -23.43 13.36
C PHE A 57 0.35 -22.30 13.58
N TYR A 58 -0.38 -21.86 12.54
CA TYR A 58 -1.38 -20.79 12.71
C TYR A 58 -2.55 -21.20 13.61
N LEU A 59 -3.02 -22.45 13.51
CA LEU A 59 -4.07 -22.98 14.38
C LEU A 59 -3.63 -23.09 15.85
N GLN A 60 -2.34 -23.25 16.13
CA GLN A 60 -1.80 -23.30 17.48
C GLN A 60 -1.55 -21.91 18.07
N TRP A 61 -1.31 -20.89 17.25
CA TRP A 61 -1.05 -19.51 17.68
C TRP A 61 -2.32 -18.69 17.99
N ASP A 62 -3.45 -18.97 17.33
CA ASP A 62 -4.75 -18.34 17.65
C ASP A 62 -5.38 -18.86 18.97
N GLY A 63 -4.68 -19.75 19.69
CA GLY A 63 -5.09 -20.31 20.98
C GLY A 63 -4.47 -19.67 22.22
N LEU A 64 -3.84 -18.50 22.11
CA LEU A 64 -3.32 -17.68 23.23
C LEU A 64 -4.03 -16.34 23.36
#